data_AF-A0A5N6SSA0-F1
#
_entry.id   AF-A0A5N6SSA0-F1
#
_cell.length_a   1.000
_cell.length_b   1.000
_cell.length_c   1.000
_cell.angle_alpha   90.00
_cell.angle_beta   90.00
_cell.angle_gamma   90.00
#
_symmetry.space_group_name_H-M   'P 1'
#
loop_
_entity.id
_entity.type
_entity.pdbx_description
1 polymer ?
#
loop_
_entity_poly.entity_id
_entity_poly.type
_entity_poly.pdbx_seq_one_letter_code
_entity_poly.pdbx_strand_id
1 'polypeptide(L)'
;MVGVPHSTGCESCRKRKKKCDNRAPACTACVASGRICPGYQKKYKFINENASLLAHYRKKKYLLEEIGADPDETVALSRSTRNHIYHTVYSSNWIRWPLVSDRDHDSANLVYILQDPTSQMVFPLRSHGGFYQYIPSRLGRNIALDSAVACLCTVYANLVAAKGTISKDAWRKYARSIGALRLCLDDPDRCFQSETICASIVLQIS
;
A
#
# COMPACT_ATOMS: atom_id res chain seq x y z
N MET A 1 11.55 -22.69 -26.27
CA MET A 1 10.79 -21.42 -26.17
C MET A 1 11.53 -20.40 -27.03
N VAL A 2 10.91 -19.88 -28.09
CA VAL A 2 11.57 -19.01 -29.09
C VAL A 2 11.88 -17.63 -28.49
N GLY A 3 13.14 -17.20 -28.61
CA GLY A 3 13.66 -15.97 -28.02
C GLY A 3 12.99 -14.72 -28.57
N VAL A 4 12.62 -13.80 -27.68
CA VAL A 4 12.08 -12.49 -28.03
C VAL A 4 13.16 -11.70 -28.79
N PRO A 5 12.88 -11.16 -29.99
CA PRO A 5 13.90 -10.46 -30.77
C PRO A 5 14.31 -9.15 -30.08
N HIS A 6 15.55 -9.13 -29.57
CA HIS A 6 16.17 -8.03 -28.82
C HIS A 6 16.65 -6.84 -29.69
N SER A 7 16.53 -6.93 -31.02
CA SER A 7 17.09 -5.93 -31.92
C SER A 7 16.41 -4.57 -31.73
N THR A 8 17.18 -3.49 -31.59
CA THR A 8 16.68 -2.12 -31.43
C THR A 8 16.36 -1.40 -32.74
N GLY A 9 16.66 -2.01 -33.89
CA GLY A 9 16.45 -1.41 -35.22
C GLY A 9 15.00 -1.02 -35.53
N CYS A 10 14.77 -0.17 -36.53
CA CYS A 10 13.43 0.16 -36.99
C CYS A 10 12.68 -1.07 -37.53
N GLU A 11 11.35 -1.03 -37.56
CA GLU A 11 10.54 -2.19 -37.97
C GLU A 11 10.85 -2.65 -39.42
N SER A 12 11.14 -1.70 -40.31
CA SER A 12 11.51 -1.99 -41.71
C SER A 12 12.83 -2.78 -41.81
N CYS A 13 13.87 -2.37 -41.07
CA CYS A 13 15.15 -3.09 -41.07
C CYS A 13 15.04 -4.46 -40.40
N ARG A 14 14.24 -4.60 -39.32
CA ARG A 14 13.99 -5.90 -38.68
C ARG A 14 13.30 -6.89 -39.63
N LYS A 15 12.22 -6.45 -40.31
CA LYS A 15 11.51 -7.26 -41.31
C LYS A 15 12.43 -7.71 -42.44
N ARG A 16 13.35 -6.83 -42.87
CA ARG A 16 14.32 -7.11 -43.94
C ARG A 16 15.57 -7.85 -43.48
N LYS A 17 15.73 -8.11 -42.17
CA LYS A 17 16.94 -8.71 -41.57
C LYS A 17 18.24 -7.99 -41.99
N LYS A 18 18.21 -6.65 -42.09
CA LYS A 18 19.38 -5.81 -42.42
C LYS A 18 19.79 -4.95 -41.22
N LYS A 19 21.06 -4.57 -41.15
CA LYS A 19 21.60 -3.71 -40.09
C LYS A 19 20.89 -2.34 -40.12
N CYS A 20 20.56 -1.82 -38.94
CA CYS A 20 19.93 -0.52 -38.76
C CYS A 20 20.88 0.40 -37.98
N ASP A 21 21.07 1.63 -38.47
CA ASP A 21 21.98 2.60 -37.85
C ASP A 21 21.31 3.44 -36.75
N ASN A 22 20.06 3.12 -36.38
CA ASN A 22 19.32 3.72 -35.26
C ASN A 22 19.19 5.27 -35.22
N ARG A 23 19.45 5.96 -36.34
CA ARG A 23 19.30 7.43 -36.44
C ARG A 23 17.83 7.86 -36.55
N ALA A 24 17.48 8.97 -35.92
CA ALA A 24 16.20 9.66 -36.03
C ALA A 24 16.34 10.93 -36.89
N PRO A 25 15.33 11.36 -37.68
CA PRO A 25 13.97 10.80 -37.78
C PRO A 25 13.85 9.55 -38.67
N ALA A 26 14.85 9.25 -39.50
CA ALA A 26 14.87 8.08 -40.38
C ALA A 26 16.24 7.38 -40.43
N CYS A 27 16.23 6.06 -40.62
CA CYS A 27 17.45 5.27 -40.76
C CYS A 27 18.08 5.46 -42.15
N THR A 28 19.41 5.51 -42.24
CA THR A 28 20.19 5.61 -43.50
C THR A 28 19.81 4.55 -44.51
N ALA A 29 19.70 3.28 -44.09
CA ALA A 29 19.27 2.17 -44.94
C ALA A 29 17.84 2.32 -45.47
N CYS A 30 16.98 3.02 -44.73
CA CYS A 30 15.60 3.31 -45.11
C CYS A 30 15.59 4.38 -46.21
N VAL A 31 16.31 5.48 -45.97
CA VAL A 31 16.48 6.62 -46.88
C VAL A 31 17.12 6.19 -48.20
N ALA A 32 18.25 5.48 -48.14
CA ALA A 32 18.94 4.96 -49.33
C ALA A 32 18.07 3.99 -50.14
N SER A 33 17.13 3.31 -49.49
CA SER A 33 16.20 2.40 -50.16
C SER A 33 14.88 3.04 -50.59
N GLY A 34 14.75 4.37 -50.45
CA GLY A 34 13.56 5.14 -50.82
C GLY A 34 12.30 4.81 -50.01
N ARG A 35 12.44 4.29 -48.79
CA ARG A 35 11.30 3.86 -47.96
C ARG A 35 11.10 4.76 -46.75
N ILE A 36 9.83 4.99 -46.41
CA ILE A 36 9.42 5.70 -45.20
C ILE A 36 9.84 4.88 -43.97
N CYS A 37 10.62 5.49 -43.08
CA CYS A 37 11.05 4.86 -41.84
C CYS A 37 9.95 5.03 -40.78
N PRO A 38 9.40 3.94 -40.21
CA PRO A 38 8.34 4.03 -39.20
C PRO A 38 8.85 4.48 -37.81
N GLY A 39 10.13 4.84 -37.70
CA GLY A 39 10.79 5.16 -36.44
C GLY A 39 11.09 3.93 -35.57
N TYR A 40 11.30 4.17 -34.26
CA TYR A 40 11.78 3.20 -33.27
C TYR A 40 10.76 2.95 -32.15
N GLN A 41 9.46 2.93 -32.47
CA GLN A 41 8.43 2.72 -31.46
C GLN A 41 8.51 1.30 -30.87
N LYS A 42 8.67 1.20 -29.55
CA LYS A 42 8.59 -0.08 -28.84
C LYS A 42 7.12 -0.49 -28.76
N LYS A 43 6.77 -1.65 -29.32
CA LYS A 43 5.45 -2.24 -29.10
C LYS A 43 5.39 -2.71 -27.65
N TYR A 44 4.65 -2.00 -26.81
CA TYR A 44 4.31 -2.47 -25.49
C TYR A 44 3.40 -3.69 -25.64
N LYS A 45 3.83 -4.83 -25.10
CA LYS A 45 2.99 -6.02 -24.99
C LYS A 45 2.54 -6.11 -23.55
N PHE A 46 1.23 -6.13 -23.32
CA PHE A 46 0.68 -6.44 -22.02
C PHE A 46 1.04 -7.90 -21.69
N ILE A 47 1.80 -8.10 -20.62
CA ILE A 47 2.15 -9.42 -20.11
C ILE A 47 1.35 -9.61 -18.83
N ASN A 48 0.46 -10.60 -18.81
CA ASN A 48 -0.27 -10.95 -17.60
C ASN A 48 0.65 -11.75 -16.68
N GLU A 49 1.21 -11.09 -15.67
CA GLU A 49 2.13 -11.69 -14.70
C GLU A 49 1.42 -12.47 -13.59
N ASN A 50 0.08 -12.56 -13.59
CA ASN A 50 -0.68 -13.19 -12.49
C ASN A 50 -0.21 -14.61 -12.17
N ALA A 51 0.10 -15.44 -13.17
CA ALA A 51 0.55 -16.81 -12.94
C ALA A 51 1.96 -16.87 -12.28
N SER A 52 2.88 -16.02 -12.73
CA SER A 52 4.23 -15.91 -12.15
C SER A 52 4.18 -15.32 -10.74
N LEU A 53 3.34 -14.31 -10.51
CA LEU A 53 3.11 -13.71 -9.21
C LEU A 53 2.48 -14.73 -8.24
N LEU A 54 1.47 -15.49 -8.66
CA LEU A 54 0.86 -16.54 -7.84
C LEU A 54 1.88 -17.62 -7.42
N ALA A 55 2.78 -18.03 -8.33
CA ALA A 55 3.86 -18.96 -8.01
C ALA A 55 4.87 -18.36 -7.01
N HIS A 56 5.18 -17.07 -7.15
CA HIS A 56 6.06 -16.35 -6.24
C HIS A 56 5.41 -16.18 -4.85
N TYR A 57 4.12 -15.84 -4.78
CA TYR A 57 3.36 -15.71 -3.53
C TYR A 57 3.16 -17.07 -2.84
N ARG A 58 2.96 -18.16 -3.58
CA ARG A 58 2.91 -19.52 -3.02
C ARG A 58 4.20 -19.94 -2.30
N LYS A 59 5.37 -19.46 -2.73
CA LYS A 59 6.65 -19.71 -2.04
C LYS A 59 6.83 -18.88 -0.76
N LYS A 60 6.12 -17.76 -0.61
CA LYS A 60 6.10 -16.93 0.62
C LYS A 60 4.94 -17.36 1.52
N LYS A 61 5.04 -18.56 2.10
CA LYS A 61 4.07 -19.16 3.04
C LYS A 61 3.97 -18.45 4.41
N TYR A 62 4.18 -17.13 4.51
CA TYR A 62 4.29 -16.42 5.81
C TYR A 62 3.57 -15.08 5.91
N LEU A 63 2.46 -14.85 5.20
CA LEU A 63 1.67 -13.61 5.43
C LEU A 63 0.16 -13.80 5.51
N LEU A 64 -0.40 -15.01 5.37
CA LEU A 64 -1.86 -15.18 5.31
C LEU A 64 -2.44 -16.33 6.14
N GLU A 65 -1.65 -17.09 6.92
CA GLU A 65 -2.18 -18.26 7.66
C GLU A 65 -2.55 -18.00 9.14
N GLU A 66 -2.38 -16.80 9.70
CA GLU A 66 -2.81 -16.50 11.09
C GLU A 66 -4.17 -15.76 11.19
N ILE A 67 -5.06 -15.98 10.22
CA ILE A 67 -6.48 -15.62 10.36
C ILE A 67 -7.29 -16.90 10.20
N GLY A 68 -7.11 -17.81 11.16
CA GLY A 68 -7.92 -19.00 11.36
C GLY A 68 -8.09 -19.16 12.85
N ALA A 69 -9.33 -19.05 13.31
CA ALA A 69 -9.72 -19.06 14.71
C ALA A 69 -9.33 -20.36 15.44
N ASP A 70 -9.05 -20.24 16.73
CA ASP A 70 -9.53 -21.23 17.71
C ASP A 70 -10.05 -20.48 18.96
N PRO A 71 -11.23 -20.84 19.51
CA PRO A 71 -11.80 -20.25 20.71
C PRO A 71 -11.43 -21.06 21.95
N ASP A 72 -10.69 -20.47 22.88
CA ASP A 72 -10.76 -20.83 24.31
C ASP A 72 -10.07 -19.75 25.15
N GLU A 73 -10.80 -18.70 25.49
CA GLU A 73 -10.43 -17.82 26.61
C GLU A 73 -10.87 -18.50 27.92
N THR A 74 -10.00 -19.35 28.48
CA THR A 74 -10.01 -19.56 29.93
C THR A 74 -9.17 -18.47 30.57
N VAL A 75 -9.88 -17.51 31.17
CA VAL A 75 -9.40 -16.47 32.06
C VAL A 75 -8.50 -17.08 33.15
N ALA A 76 -7.21 -16.77 33.10
CA ALA A 76 -6.30 -16.96 34.23
C ALA A 76 -5.40 -15.74 34.38
N LEU A 77 -5.87 -14.83 35.22
CA LEU A 77 -5.16 -13.67 35.71
C LEU A 77 -4.04 -14.12 36.68
N SER A 78 -2.79 -13.82 36.29
CA SER A 78 -1.62 -13.52 37.14
C SER A 78 -0.90 -14.65 37.90
N ARG A 79 0.37 -14.87 37.55
CA ARG A 79 1.57 -14.40 38.30
C ARG A 79 2.79 -15.25 37.92
N SER A 80 3.75 -14.66 37.21
CA SER A 80 5.18 -14.83 37.51
C SER A 80 6.02 -13.88 36.66
N THR A 81 6.49 -12.84 37.33
CA THR A 81 7.70 -12.05 37.08
C THR A 81 8.70 -12.62 36.07
N ARG A 82 8.82 -11.97 34.91
CA ARG A 82 10.10 -11.77 34.21
C ARG A 82 10.02 -10.55 33.31
N ASN A 83 10.93 -9.61 33.57
CA ASN A 83 11.04 -8.31 32.94
C ASN A 83 11.04 -8.41 31.40
N HIS A 84 9.89 -8.12 30.78
CA HIS A 84 9.92 -7.61 29.42
C HIS A 84 10.42 -6.18 29.48
N ILE A 85 11.72 -6.03 29.29
CA ILE A 85 12.34 -4.79 28.88
C ILE A 85 11.67 -4.42 27.56
N TYR A 86 10.70 -3.52 27.64
CA TYR A 86 10.20 -2.81 26.48
C TYR A 86 11.43 -2.10 25.90
N HIS A 87 11.87 -2.51 24.72
CA HIS A 87 12.77 -1.67 23.93
C HIS A 87 11.95 -0.47 23.45
N THR A 88 11.73 0.46 24.38
CA THR A 88 11.32 1.84 24.12
C THR A 88 12.56 2.57 23.64
N VAL A 89 12.78 2.54 22.33
CA VAL A 89 13.86 3.30 21.69
C VAL A 89 13.26 4.03 20.48
N TYR A 90 12.99 5.32 20.71
CA TYR A 90 12.84 6.45 19.78
C TYR A 90 11.62 6.52 18.83
N SER A 91 10.65 7.35 19.24
CA SER A 91 10.22 8.52 18.45
C SER A 91 9.46 9.51 19.36
N SER A 92 9.97 10.73 19.46
CA SER A 92 9.65 11.69 20.53
C SER A 92 8.31 12.43 20.40
N ASN A 93 7.34 11.96 19.60
CA ASN A 93 6.14 12.75 19.29
C ASN A 93 4.80 11.98 19.37
N TRP A 94 4.75 10.76 19.90
CA TRP A 94 3.48 10.01 20.01
C TRP A 94 2.97 9.97 21.43
N ILE A 95 1.65 10.05 21.59
CA ILE A 95 0.99 10.08 22.89
C ILE A 95 1.24 8.74 23.60
N ARG A 96 2.15 8.77 24.58
CA ARG A 96 2.44 7.63 25.45
C ARG A 96 1.54 7.72 26.69
N TRP A 97 0.35 7.15 26.61
CA TRP A 97 -0.61 7.04 27.72
C TRP A 97 -1.30 5.67 27.70
N PRO A 98 -1.78 5.14 28.85
CA PRO A 98 -2.47 3.87 28.90
C PRO A 98 -3.90 4.13 28.44
N LEU A 99 -4.09 4.20 27.13
CA LEU A 99 -5.42 4.27 26.54
C LEU A 99 -6.09 2.92 26.73
N VAL A 100 -7.40 2.96 27.00
CA VAL A 100 -8.19 1.80 27.42
C VAL A 100 -8.35 0.79 26.27
N SER A 101 -8.22 1.25 25.01
CA SER A 101 -8.34 0.43 23.80
C SER A 101 -7.41 0.92 22.68
N ASP A 102 -7.03 0.01 21.77
CA ASP A 102 -6.30 0.33 20.52
C ASP A 102 -7.00 1.43 19.69
N ARG A 103 -8.33 1.48 19.74
CA ARG A 103 -9.14 2.44 18.99
C ARG A 103 -9.03 3.85 19.54
N ASP A 104 -8.96 3.97 20.87
CA ASP A 104 -8.71 5.24 21.54
C ASP A 104 -7.31 5.74 21.18
N HIS A 105 -6.33 4.83 21.09
CA HIS A 105 -4.99 5.15 20.62
C HIS A 105 -4.96 5.67 19.18
N ASP A 106 -5.59 4.95 18.25
CA ASP A 106 -5.67 5.37 16.86
C ASP A 106 -6.44 6.69 16.70
N SER A 107 -7.47 6.91 17.52
CA SER A 107 -8.22 8.18 17.56
C SER A 107 -7.34 9.35 17.98
N ALA A 108 -6.56 9.18 19.05
CA ALA A 108 -5.69 10.21 19.59
C ALA A 108 -4.54 10.51 18.63
N ASN A 109 -3.97 9.47 18.01
CA ASN A 109 -2.95 9.62 16.97
C ASN A 109 -3.47 10.37 15.74
N LEU A 110 -4.69 10.06 15.29
CA LEU A 110 -5.30 10.77 14.18
C LEU A 110 -5.51 12.25 14.51
N VAL A 111 -6.01 12.58 15.70
CA VAL A 111 -6.15 13.97 16.17
C VAL A 111 -4.80 14.68 16.18
N TYR A 112 -3.76 14.02 16.68
CA TYR A 112 -2.39 14.55 16.67
C TYR A 112 -1.93 14.86 15.23
N ILE A 113 -2.06 13.91 14.29
CA ILE A 113 -1.69 14.11 12.88
C ILE A 113 -2.43 15.31 12.27
N LEU A 114 -3.71 15.49 12.60
CA LEU A 114 -4.54 16.58 12.06
C LEU A 114 -4.19 17.96 12.61
N GLN A 115 -3.60 18.02 13.80
CA GLN A 115 -3.24 19.27 14.48
C GLN A 115 -1.76 19.62 14.33
N ASP A 116 -0.89 18.62 14.16
CA ASP A 116 0.56 18.79 14.12
C ASP A 116 1.03 19.40 12.79
N PRO A 117 1.67 20.59 12.79
CA PRO A 117 2.15 21.24 11.58
C PRO A 117 3.19 20.41 10.82
N THR A 118 4.06 19.68 11.52
CA THR A 118 5.09 18.84 10.89
C THR A 118 4.49 17.66 10.13
N SER A 119 3.45 17.03 10.69
CA SER A 119 2.71 15.94 10.05
C SER A 119 1.99 16.40 8.78
N GLN A 120 1.48 17.64 8.77
CA GLN A 120 0.86 18.23 7.58
C GLN A 120 1.87 18.54 6.46
N MET A 121 3.16 18.70 6.77
CA MET A 121 4.21 18.85 5.75
C MET A 121 4.60 17.53 5.08
N VAL A 122 4.47 16.40 5.78
CA VAL A 122 4.71 15.06 5.22
C VAL A 122 3.58 14.70 4.27
N PHE A 123 2.34 14.82 4.73
CA PHE A 123 1.15 14.63 3.91
C PHE A 123 -0.05 15.39 4.53
N PRO A 124 -0.62 16.39 3.85
CA PRO A 124 -1.69 17.21 4.42
C PRO A 124 -3.06 16.51 4.29
N LEU A 125 -3.49 15.76 5.32
CA LEU A 125 -4.83 15.11 5.30
C LEU A 125 -5.97 16.10 5.03
N ARG A 126 -5.83 17.35 5.47
CA ARG A 126 -6.85 18.40 5.29
C ARG A 126 -7.10 18.73 3.82
N SER A 127 -6.13 18.54 2.92
CA SER A 127 -6.35 18.76 1.48
C SER A 127 -7.12 17.62 0.83
N HIS A 128 -7.16 16.43 1.44
CA HIS A 128 -7.89 15.27 0.95
C HIS A 128 -9.35 15.22 1.41
N GLY A 129 -9.73 16.08 2.35
CA GLY A 129 -11.14 16.33 2.68
C GLY A 129 -11.34 16.84 4.11
N GLY A 130 -12.37 17.66 4.32
CA GLY A 130 -12.71 18.15 5.66
C GLY A 130 -13.25 17.07 6.61
N PHE A 131 -13.52 15.86 6.11
CA PHE A 131 -14.20 14.81 6.88
C PHE A 131 -13.32 14.16 7.96
N TYR A 132 -11.98 14.24 7.85
CA TYR A 132 -11.07 13.64 8.82
C TYR A 132 -11.30 14.11 10.26
N GLN A 133 -11.78 15.34 10.45
CA GLN A 133 -12.10 15.88 11.78
C GLN A 133 -13.24 15.14 12.49
N TYR A 134 -14.12 14.47 11.74
CA TYR A 134 -15.26 13.74 12.30
C TYR A 134 -14.93 12.26 12.56
N ILE A 135 -13.85 11.74 11.97
CA ILE A 135 -13.46 10.32 12.08
C ILE A 135 -13.20 9.89 13.53
N PRO A 136 -12.46 10.64 14.39
CA PRO A 136 -12.17 10.20 15.75
C PRO A 136 -13.44 9.85 16.55
N SER A 137 -14.52 10.61 16.38
CA SER A 137 -15.80 10.37 17.07
C SER A 137 -16.59 9.15 16.56
N ARG A 138 -16.18 8.58 15.43
CA ARG A 138 -16.84 7.45 14.75
C ARG A 138 -16.04 6.15 14.85
N LEU A 139 -14.77 6.23 15.24
CA LEU A 139 -13.99 5.06 15.62
C LEU A 139 -14.72 4.36 16.77
N GLY A 140 -15.03 3.09 16.60
CA GLY A 140 -16.11 2.55 17.44
C GLY A 140 -17.10 1.65 16.72
N ARG A 141 -17.38 1.99 15.47
CA ARG A 141 -18.63 1.56 14.84
C ARG A 141 -18.42 0.63 13.65
N ASN A 142 -17.27 0.71 13.01
CA ASN A 142 -17.02 0.00 11.76
C ASN A 142 -15.56 -0.47 11.68
N ILE A 143 -15.38 -1.77 11.48
CA ILE A 143 -14.07 -2.43 11.46
C ILE A 143 -13.19 -1.96 10.29
N ALA A 144 -13.79 -1.58 9.15
CA ALA A 144 -13.04 -1.09 8.00
C ALA A 144 -12.44 0.28 8.30
N LEU A 145 -13.22 1.18 8.91
CA LEU A 145 -12.71 2.50 9.30
C LEU A 145 -11.64 2.40 10.38
N ASP A 146 -11.89 1.61 11.43
CA ASP A 146 -10.93 1.44 12.52
C ASP A 146 -9.58 0.90 12.01
N SER A 147 -9.62 -0.16 11.20
CA SER A 147 -8.40 -0.76 10.64
C SER A 147 -7.70 0.16 9.63
N ALA A 148 -8.45 0.95 8.86
CA ALA A 148 -7.89 1.94 7.94
C ALA A 148 -7.17 3.06 8.69
N VAL A 149 -7.75 3.58 9.79
CA VAL A 149 -7.11 4.63 10.59
C VAL A 149 -5.87 4.10 11.33
N ALA A 150 -5.91 2.87 11.85
CA ALA A 150 -4.75 2.21 12.44
C ALA A 150 -3.60 2.09 11.43
N CYS A 151 -3.92 1.71 10.19
CA CYS A 151 -2.97 1.65 9.08
C CYS A 151 -2.38 3.04 8.78
N LEU A 152 -3.23 4.05 8.59
CA LEU A 152 -2.83 5.43 8.32
C LEU A 152 -1.88 5.96 9.40
N CYS A 153 -2.25 5.83 10.68
CA CYS A 153 -1.42 6.27 11.80
C CYS A 153 -0.05 5.59 11.79
N THR A 154 0.01 4.30 11.46
CA THR A 154 1.26 3.54 11.37
C THR A 154 2.12 3.95 10.17
N VAL A 155 1.51 4.32 9.04
CA VAL A 155 2.23 4.84 7.87
C VAL A 155 2.84 6.20 8.20
N TYR A 156 2.04 7.13 8.75
CA TYR A 156 2.53 8.45 9.19
C TYR A 156 3.68 8.34 10.17
N ALA A 157 3.51 7.47 11.16
CA ALA A 157 4.53 7.09 12.10
C ALA A 157 5.88 6.74 11.45
N ASN A 158 5.86 5.87 10.43
CA ASN A 158 7.08 5.46 9.72
C ASN A 158 7.69 6.59 8.88
N LEU A 159 6.84 7.43 8.27
CA LEU A 159 7.27 8.58 7.47
C LEU A 159 7.96 9.63 8.34
N VAL A 160 7.37 9.99 9.49
CA VAL A 160 7.95 10.96 10.44
C VAL A 160 9.24 10.43 11.07
N ALA A 161 9.35 9.13 11.31
CA ALA A 161 10.55 8.50 11.86
C ALA A 161 11.76 8.46 10.87
N ALA A 162 11.65 9.10 9.70
CA ALA A 162 12.72 9.28 8.71
C ALA A 162 13.39 7.98 8.22
N LYS A 163 12.74 6.82 8.37
CA LYS A 163 13.28 5.53 7.92
C LYS A 163 13.15 5.31 6.41
N GLY A 164 12.43 6.17 5.68
CA GLY A 164 12.22 6.11 4.23
C GLY A 164 11.61 4.81 3.69
N THR A 165 11.40 3.82 4.56
CA THR A 165 10.99 2.46 4.26
C THR A 165 9.80 2.13 5.14
N ILE A 166 8.70 1.75 4.50
CA ILE A 166 7.47 1.36 5.19
C ILE A 166 7.76 0.06 5.96
N SER A 167 7.48 0.06 7.27
CA SER A 167 7.69 -1.09 8.13
C SER A 167 6.84 -2.29 7.68
N LYS A 168 7.33 -3.52 7.95
CA LYS A 168 6.53 -4.75 7.78
C LYS A 168 5.20 -4.67 8.54
N ASP A 169 5.17 -3.96 9.68
CA ASP A 169 3.95 -3.77 10.47
C ASP A 169 2.90 -2.93 9.72
N ALA A 170 3.31 -1.84 9.07
CA ALA A 170 2.40 -1.02 8.26
C ALA A 170 1.81 -1.82 7.10
N TRP A 171 2.61 -2.64 6.42
CA TRP A 171 2.10 -3.54 5.38
C TRP A 171 1.07 -4.56 5.89
N ARG A 172 1.29 -5.12 7.08
CA ARG A 172 0.31 -6.04 7.70
C ARG A 172 -0.99 -5.33 8.02
N LYS A 173 -0.91 -4.12 8.58
CA LYS A 173 -2.10 -3.30 8.88
C LYS A 173 -2.86 -2.91 7.61
N TYR A 174 -2.14 -2.60 6.52
CA TYR A 174 -2.73 -2.35 5.21
C TYR A 174 -3.43 -3.57 4.62
N ALA A 175 -2.82 -4.76 4.71
CA ALA A 175 -3.46 -6.00 4.27
C ALA A 175 -4.72 -6.31 5.10
N ARG A 176 -4.63 -6.11 6.43
CA ARG A 176 -5.76 -6.29 7.35
C ARG A 176 -6.90 -5.31 7.05
N SER A 177 -6.61 -4.06 6.75
CA SER A 177 -7.62 -3.04 6.46
C SER A 177 -8.31 -3.27 5.12
N ILE A 178 -7.61 -3.73 4.09
CA ILE A 178 -8.24 -4.19 2.85
C ILE A 178 -9.17 -5.38 3.12
N GLY A 179 -8.73 -6.34 3.94
CA GLY A 179 -9.57 -7.48 4.34
C GLY A 179 -10.85 -7.04 5.05
N ALA A 180 -10.73 -6.14 6.03
CA ALA A 180 -11.87 -5.57 6.74
C ALA A 180 -12.79 -4.75 5.82
N LEU A 181 -12.23 -3.97 4.91
CA LEU A 181 -13.00 -3.21 3.91
C LEU A 181 -13.80 -4.14 3.01
N ARG A 182 -13.19 -5.24 2.53
CA ARG A 182 -13.89 -6.24 1.73
C ARG A 182 -15.07 -6.83 2.49
N LEU A 183 -14.87 -7.22 3.75
CA LEU A 183 -15.96 -7.74 4.59
C LEU A 183 -17.11 -6.73 4.75
N CYS A 184 -16.80 -5.44 4.91
CA CYS A 184 -17.83 -4.40 5.00
C CYS A 184 -18.50 -4.07 3.67
N LEU A 185 -17.84 -4.30 2.53
CA LEU A 185 -18.43 -4.13 1.20
C LEU A 185 -19.30 -5.32 0.79
N ASP A 186 -18.98 -6.52 1.28
CA ASP A 186 -19.78 -7.73 1.05
C ASP A 186 -21.10 -7.71 1.87
N ASP A 187 -21.17 -6.93 2.95
CA ASP A 187 -22.36 -6.74 3.79
C ASP A 187 -23.27 -5.62 3.22
N PRO A 188 -24.53 -5.91 2.86
CA PRO A 188 -25.44 -4.94 2.23
C PRO A 188 -25.82 -3.75 3.13
N ASP A 189 -25.78 -3.91 4.46
CA ASP A 189 -26.12 -2.84 5.40
C ASP A 189 -24.91 -1.93 5.68
N ARG A 190 -23.69 -2.48 5.57
CA ARG A 190 -22.44 -1.76 5.87
C ARG A 190 -21.79 -1.14 4.66
N CYS A 191 -22.05 -1.64 3.45
CA CYS A 191 -21.36 -1.20 2.24
C CYS A 191 -21.59 0.29 1.91
N PHE A 192 -22.75 0.85 2.28
CA PHE A 192 -23.10 2.27 2.08
C PHE A 192 -22.92 3.14 3.33
N GLN A 193 -22.40 2.59 4.43
CA GLN A 193 -22.12 3.38 5.63
C GLN A 193 -21.04 4.42 5.34
N SER A 194 -21.19 5.61 5.94
CA SER A 194 -20.20 6.69 5.82
C SER A 194 -18.81 6.22 6.24
N GLU A 195 -18.74 5.35 7.24
CA GLU A 195 -17.50 4.77 7.76
C GLU A 195 -16.79 3.89 6.72
N THR A 196 -17.53 3.08 5.97
CA THR A 196 -16.98 2.21 4.90
C THR A 196 -16.44 3.05 3.74
N ILE A 197 -17.16 4.11 3.38
CA ILE A 197 -16.70 5.08 2.36
C ILE A 197 -15.46 5.84 2.85
N CYS A 198 -15.44 6.28 4.11
CA CYS A 198 -14.26 6.92 4.69
C CYS A 198 -13.05 5.97 4.70
N ALA A 199 -13.27 4.69 5.02
CA ALA A 199 -12.21 3.67 5.03
C ALA A 199 -11.55 3.51 3.65
N SER A 200 -12.33 3.49 2.56
CA SER A 200 -11.76 3.39 1.20
C SER A 200 -10.94 4.61 0.82
N ILE A 201 -11.38 5.82 1.18
CA ILE A 201 -10.65 7.07 0.94
C ILE A 201 -9.35 7.11 1.76
N VAL A 202 -9.40 6.71 3.04
CA VAL A 202 -8.23 6.64 3.92
C VAL A 202 -7.18 5.67 3.34
N LEU A 203 -7.60 4.51 2.84
CA LEU A 203 -6.70 3.51 2.27
C LEU A 203 -6.12 3.89 0.91
N GLN A 204 -6.76 4.78 0.16
CA GLN A 204 -6.17 5.32 -1.07
C GLN A 204 -4.89 6.13 -0.80
N ILE A 205 -4.76 6.66 0.41
CA ILE A 205 -3.67 7.54 0.84
C ILE A 205 -2.60 6.81 1.64
N SER A 206 -2.94 5.64 2.22
CA SER A 206 -2.07 4.83 3.07
C SER A 206 -1.11 3.95 2.27
#